data_AF-A0AAV6XIB8-F1
#
_entry.id   AF-A0AAV6XIB8-F1
#
_cell.length_a   1.000
_cell.length_b   1.000
_cell.length_c   1.000
_cell.angle_alpha   90.00
_cell.angle_beta   90.00
_cell.angle_gamma   90.00
#
_symmetry.space_group_name_H-M   'P 1'
#
loop_
_entity.id
_entity.type
_entity.pdbx_description
1 polymer ?
#
loop_
_entity_poly.entity_id
_entity_poly.type
_entity_poly.pdbx_seq_one_letter_code
_entity_poly.pdbx_strand_id
1 'polypeptide(L)' 'MANSASTVSLHSHATSVTVFNGLNFSEWREQVNFHLGVLDLDLALLEEKPTDITDESSDTEKLKLKAWDRA' A
#
# COMPACT_ATOMS: atom_id res chain seq x y z
N MET A 1 -3.04 4.31 23.55
CA MET A 1 -3.83 5.15 22.62
C MET A 1 -4.09 4.29 21.40
N ALA A 2 -5.32 3.78 21.25
CA ALA A 2 -5.67 2.92 20.12
C ALA A 2 -5.89 3.80 18.90
N ASN A 3 -5.03 3.65 17.89
CA ASN A 3 -5.28 4.22 16.57
C ASN A 3 -6.55 3.53 16.06
N SER A 4 -7.70 4.19 16.16
CA SER A 4 -8.93 3.70 15.55
C SER A 4 -8.77 3.91 14.05
N ALA A 5 -8.09 2.97 13.41
CA ALA A 5 -8.25 2.76 11.99
C ALA A 5 -9.73 2.43 11.81
N SER A 6 -10.49 3.43 11.35
CA SER A 6 -11.88 3.28 10.95
C SER A 6 -11.96 2.01 10.11
N THR A 7 -12.78 1.04 10.52
CA THR A 7 -13.02 -0.18 9.73
C THR A 7 -13.86 0.18 8.49
N VAL A 8 -13.26 0.90 7.55
CA VAL A 8 -13.78 1.10 6.20
C VAL A 8 -13.36 -0.12 5.39
N SER A 9 -14.32 -0.72 4.69
CA SER A 9 -14.02 -1.89 3.86
C SER A 9 -13.23 -1.48 2.63
N LEU A 10 -12.25 -2.30 2.22
CA LEU A 10 -11.52 -2.13 0.96
C LEU A 10 -12.47 -1.97 -0.23
N HIS A 11 -13.61 -2.67 -0.19
CA HIS A 11 -14.66 -2.55 -1.20
C HIS A 11 -15.22 -1.12 -1.32
N SER A 12 -15.41 -0.41 -0.21
CA SER A 12 -15.89 0.97 -0.23
C SER A 12 -14.90 1.90 -0.93
N HIS A 13 -13.59 1.73 -0.67
CA HIS A 13 -12.53 2.49 -1.33
C HIS A 13 -12.41 2.15 -2.82
N ALA A 14 -12.51 0.87 -3.17
CA ALA A 14 -12.47 0.43 -4.57
C ALA A 14 -13.65 1.00 -5.38
N THR A 15 -14.81 1.16 -4.75
CA THR A 15 -16.02 1.73 -5.39
C THR A 15 -15.91 3.25 -5.59
N SER A 16 -15.08 3.96 -4.81
CA SER A 16 -14.88 5.42 -4.98
C SER A 16 -13.84 5.78 -6.04
N VAL A 17 -13.01 4.82 -6.47
CA VAL A 17 -12.05 5.00 -7.56
C VAL A 17 -12.80 5.04 -8.89
N THR A 18 -12.50 6.03 -9.73
CA THR A 18 -13.03 6.09 -11.09
C THR A 18 -12.63 4.86 -11.90
N VAL A 19 -13.50 4.37 -12.79
CA VAL A 19 -13.15 3.22 -13.63
C VAL A 19 -12.16 3.66 -14.70
N PHE A 20 -11.09 2.88 -14.88
CA PHE A 20 -10.09 3.14 -15.91
C PHE A 20 -10.71 2.95 -17.31
N ASN A 21 -10.60 3.97 -18.17
CA ASN A 21 -11.19 3.99 -19.52
C ASN A 21 -10.13 4.18 -20.64
N GLY A 22 -8.84 4.10 -20.30
CA GLY A 22 -7.74 4.31 -21.24
C GLY A 22 -7.34 5.78 -21.45
N LEU A 23 -8.25 6.73 -21.22
CA LEU A 23 -8.00 8.18 -21.37
C LEU A 23 -7.73 8.87 -20.03
N ASN A 24 -8.19 8.30 -18.92
CA ASN A 24 -8.10 8.87 -17.57
C ASN A 24 -6.93 8.35 -16.74
N PHE A 25 -5.82 7.90 -17.36
CA PHE A 25 -4.72 7.26 -16.63
C PHE A 25 -4.18 8.12 -15.46
N SER A 26 -3.99 9.42 -15.67
CA SER A 26 -3.44 10.31 -14.63
C SER A 26 -4.35 10.38 -13.40
N GLU A 27 -5.64 10.64 -13.61
CA GLU A 27 -6.65 10.75 -12.54
C GLU A 27 -6.85 9.40 -11.84
N TRP A 28 -7.00 8.33 -12.62
CA TRP A 28 -7.17 6.98 -12.10
C TRP A 28 -6.00 6.58 -11.21
N ARG A 29 -4.76 6.78 -11.69
CA ARG A 29 -3.53 6.47 -10.94
C ARG A 29 -3.45 7.28 -9.65
N GLU A 30 -3.77 8.57 -9.69
CA GLU A 30 -3.76 9.43 -8.51
C GLU A 30 -4.75 8.93 -7.45
N GLN A 31 -5.99 8.60 -7.84
CA GLN A 31 -7.00 8.08 -6.92
C GLN A 31 -6.62 6.72 -6.32
N VAL A 32 -6.08 5.80 -7.14
CA VAL A 32 -5.57 4.52 -6.65
C VAL A 32 -4.47 4.73 -5.62
N ASN A 33 -3.46 5.55 -5.93
CA ASN A 33 -2.35 5.81 -5.01
C ASN A 33 -2.81 6.48 -3.71
N PHE A 34 -3.71 7.47 -3.81
CA PHE A 34 -4.26 8.16 -2.64
C PHE A 34 -4.99 7.18 -1.70
N HIS A 35 -5.86 6.33 -2.26
CA HIS A 35 -6.61 5.37 -1.44
C HIS A 35 -5.73 4.27 -0.84
N LEU A 36 -4.68 3.82 -1.55
CA LEU A 36 -3.71 2.87 -1.00
C LEU A 36 -2.87 3.48 0.11
N GLY A 37 -2.44 4.74 -0.03
CA GLY A 37 -1.73 5.46 1.03
C GLY A 37 -2.60 5.69 2.27
N VAL A 38 -3.91 5.94 2.11
CA VAL A 38 -4.85 6.03 3.25
C VAL A 38 -4.98 4.71 4.01
N LEU A 39 -4.76 3.58 3.33
CA LEU A 39 -4.86 2.24 3.91
C LEU A 39 -3.51 1.69 4.40
N ASP A 40 -2.42 2.47 4.26
CA ASP A 40 -1.04 2.03 4.47
C ASP A 40 -0.65 0.80 3.61
N LEU A 41 -1.18 0.72 2.38
CA LEU A 41 -0.96 -0.36 1.40
C LEU A 41 -0.13 0.09 0.18
N ASP A 42 0.44 1.28 0.21
CA ASP A 42 1.22 1.84 -0.90
C ASP A 42 2.72 1.52 -0.81
N LEU A 43 3.21 1.01 0.33
CA LEU A 43 4.63 0.74 0.55
C LEU A 43 5.22 -0.20 -0.52
N ALA A 44 4.51 -1.26 -0.90
CA ALA A 44 4.96 -2.19 -1.93
C ALA A 44 4.93 -1.62 -3.37
N LEU A 45 4.17 -0.54 -3.58
CA LEU A 45 4.13 0.17 -4.86
C LEU A 45 5.22 1.25 -4.97
N LEU A 46 5.65 1.81 -3.83
CA LEU A 46 6.64 2.87 -3.75
C LEU A 46 8.07 2.33 -3.60
N GLU A 47 8.25 1.21 -2.91
CA GLU A 47 9.54 0.61 -2.63
C GLU A 47 9.72 -0.70 -3.42
N GLU A 48 10.89 -0.86 -4.04
CA GLU A 48 11.29 -2.14 -4.61
C GLU A 48 11.32 -3.21 -3.52
N LYS A 49 10.97 -4.45 -3.88
CA LYS A 49 11.01 -5.57 -2.94
C LYS A 49 12.38 -5.61 -2.25
N PRO A 50 12.44 -5.54 -0.90
CA PRO A 50 13.69 -5.69 -0.17
C PRO A 50 14.36 -7.03 -0.49
N THR A 51 15.69 -7.06 -0.53
CA THR A 51 16.47 -8.30 -0.70
C THR A 51 16.04 -9.34 0.32
N ASP A 52 15.95 -10.61 -0.10
CA ASP A 52 15.58 -11.70 0.80
C ASP A 52 16.51 -11.74 2.01
N ILE A 53 15.89 -11.83 3.19
CA ILE A 53 16.56 -11.80 4.50
C ILE A 53 17.48 -13.03 4.60
N THR A 54 18.75 -12.80 4.94
CA THR A 54 19.71 -13.85 5.30
C THR A 54 19.84 -13.93 6.84
N ASP A 55 20.50 -14.96 7.37
CA ASP A 55 20.72 -15.08 8.83
C ASP A 55 21.47 -13.89 9.43
N GLU A 56 22.20 -13.12 8.61
CA GLU A 56 22.95 -11.92 8.99
C GLU A 56 22.12 -10.63 8.96
N SER A 57 20.91 -10.66 8.40
CA SER A 57 20.06 -9.48 8.28
C SER A 57 19.66 -8.93 9.66
N SER A 58 19.73 -7.61 9.76
CA SER A 58 19.35 -6.85 10.94
C SER A 58 17.85 -6.92 11.21
N ASP A 59 17.44 -6.73 12.47
CA ASP A 59 16.03 -6.71 12.86
C ASP A 59 15.24 -5.63 12.10
N THR A 60 15.88 -4.51 11.75
CA THR A 60 15.27 -3.44 10.96
C THR A 60 15.00 -3.84 9.52
N GLU A 61 15.89 -4.61 8.88
CA GLU A 61 15.64 -5.17 7.54
C GLU A 61 14.50 -6.19 7.56
N LYS A 62 14.44 -7.04 8.59
CA LYS A 62 13.34 -8.00 8.79
C LYS A 62 12.00 -7.29 8.96
N LEU A 63 11.98 -6.19 9.71
CA LEU A 63 10.78 -5.36 9.90
C LEU A 63 10.34 -4.67 8.61
N LYS A 64 11.28 -4.19 7.80
CA LYS A 64 10.98 -3.59 6.49
C LYS A 64 10.35 -4.59 5.53
N LEU A 65 10.91 -5.79 5.39
CA LEU A 65 10.29 -6.82 4.53
C LEU A 65 8.88 -7.17 5.03
N LYS A 66 8.69 -7.32 6.34
CA LYS A 66 7.36 -7.61 6.91
C LYS A 66 6.35 -6.49 6.67
N ALA A 67 6.79 -5.23 6.68
CA ALA A 67 5.95 -4.09 6.35
C ALA A 67 5.61 -4.08 4.85
N TRP A 68 6.58 -4.39 3.99
CA TRP A 68 6.40 -4.52 2.55
C TRP A 68 5.43 -5.66 2.19
N ASP A 69 5.56 -6.84 2.82
CA ASP A 69 4.67 -8.00 2.61
C ASP A 69 3.23 -7.76 3.11
N ARG A 70 3.04 -6.80 4.02
CA ARG A 70 1.73 -6.46 4.60
C ARG A 70 1.01 -5.37 3.80
N ALA A 71 1.76 -4.55 3.08
CA ALA A 71 1.24 -3.51 2.19
C ALA A 71 0.61 -4.16 0.95
#